data_AF-A0A2T6ZMT5-F1
#
_entry.id   AF-A0A2T6ZMT5-F1
#
_cell.length_a   1.000
_cell.length_b   1.000
_cell.length_c   1.000
_cell.angle_alpha   90.00
_cell.angle_beta   90.00
_cell.angle_gamma   90.00
#
_symmetry.space_group_name_H-M   'P 1'
#
loop_
_entity.id
_entity.type
_entity.pdbx_description
1 polymer ?
#
loop_
_entity_poly.entity_id
_entity_poly.type
_entity_poly.pdbx_seq_one_letter_code
_entity_poly.pdbx_strand_id
1 'polypeptide(L)'
;MITQPPANGETGKVLLGATKILDLGPGGISGLGVLTHRNKDGTGVCKIITDTFERINNEVGYKLELFDRDSDHGVKYAVNWLKEHGPKLVWTEQGETFVET
;
A
#
# COMPACT_ATOMS: atom_id res chain seq x y z
N MET A 1 18.50 9.60 -18.29
CA MET A 1 17.96 9.92 -16.95
C MET A 1 18.90 9.56 -15.80
N ILE A 2 20.03 8.87 -16.03
CA ILE A 2 21.01 8.62 -14.97
C ILE A 2 22.06 9.73 -14.90
N THR A 3 22.47 10.28 -16.06
CA THR A 3 23.55 11.27 -16.15
C THR A 3 23.11 12.69 -16.48
N GLN A 4 21.83 12.95 -16.75
CA GLN A 4 21.40 14.25 -17.30
C GLN A 4 20.12 14.83 -16.66
N PRO A 5 18.88 14.38 -16.94
CA PRO A 5 17.72 14.97 -16.27
C PRO A 5 17.60 14.45 -14.83
N PRO A 6 17.26 15.31 -13.85
CA PRO A 6 16.98 14.88 -12.47
C PRO A 6 15.79 13.93 -12.45
N ALA A 7 15.91 12.85 -11.67
CA ALA A 7 14.83 11.89 -11.51
C ALA A 7 13.77 12.45 -10.56
N ASN A 8 12.58 12.76 -11.08
CA ASN A 8 11.45 13.15 -10.23
C ASN A 8 10.77 11.89 -9.66
N GLY A 9 11.13 11.56 -8.42
CA GLY A 9 10.77 10.29 -7.78
C GLY A 9 9.27 10.09 -7.51
N GLU A 10 8.46 11.15 -7.51
CA GLU A 10 7.03 11.07 -7.19
C GLU A 10 6.15 10.87 -8.43
N THR A 11 6.38 11.67 -9.49
CA THR A 11 5.59 11.60 -10.73
C THR A 11 5.82 10.28 -11.48
N GLY A 12 7.04 9.73 -11.41
CA GLY A 12 7.35 8.43 -12.00
C GLY A 12 6.75 7.21 -11.28
N LYS A 13 6.09 7.41 -10.12
CA LYS A 13 5.56 6.34 -9.26
C LYS A 13 4.04 6.42 -9.06
N VAL A 14 3.33 7.10 -9.97
CA VAL A 14 1.87 7.03 -10.04
C VAL A 14 1.48 5.71 -10.71
N LEU A 15 1.23 4.69 -9.89
CA LEU A 15 0.73 3.40 -10.34
C LEU A 15 -0.79 3.38 -10.18
N LEU A 16 -1.52 3.58 -11.28
CA LEU A 16 -2.98 3.54 -11.27
C LEU A 16 -3.47 2.11 -11.06
N GLY A 17 -4.31 1.90 -10.05
CA GLY A 17 -4.95 0.61 -9.77
C GLY A 17 -4.07 -0.46 -9.13
N ALA A 18 -2.80 -0.17 -8.83
CA ALA A 18 -1.94 -1.11 -8.12
C ALA A 18 -2.43 -1.33 -6.69
N THR A 19 -2.45 -2.58 -6.24
CA THR A 19 -2.74 -2.96 -4.84
C THR A 19 -1.48 -3.41 -4.09
N LYS A 20 -0.45 -3.83 -4.84
CA LYS A 20 0.84 -4.27 -4.32
C LYS A 20 2.01 -3.69 -5.13
N ILE A 21 3.10 -3.35 -4.46
CA ILE A 21 4.37 -2.96 -5.07
C ILE A 21 5.49 -3.80 -4.48
N LEU A 22 6.26 -4.47 -5.32
CA LEU A 22 7.44 -5.23 -4.93
C LEU A 22 8.68 -4.34 -5.03
N ASP A 23 9.42 -4.20 -3.93
CA ASP A 23 10.76 -3.60 -3.96
C ASP A 23 11.82 -4.70 -4.03
N LEU A 24 12.43 -4.81 -5.21
CA LEU A 24 13.56 -5.70 -5.49
C LEU A 24 14.92 -4.99 -5.31
N GLY A 25 14.90 -3.71 -4.92
CA GLY A 25 16.10 -2.93 -4.70
C GLY A 25 16.88 -3.37 -3.46
N PRO A 26 18.18 -3.05 -3.40
CA PRO A 26 19.01 -3.38 -2.24
C PRO A 26 18.65 -2.50 -1.03
N GLY A 27 19.00 -2.98 0.16
CA GLY A 27 18.97 -2.19 1.40
C GLY A 27 17.79 -2.48 2.31
N GLY A 28 16.97 -3.48 1.99
CA GLY A 28 15.89 -3.97 2.84
C GLY A 28 15.02 -2.84 3.42
N ILE A 29 14.94 -2.77 4.75
CA ILE A 29 14.14 -1.76 5.48
C ILE A 29 14.64 -0.32 5.32
N SER A 30 15.90 -0.13 4.96
CA SER A 30 16.49 1.20 4.71
C SER A 30 16.41 1.58 3.23
N GLY A 31 15.90 0.66 2.39
CA GLY A 31 15.80 0.82 0.95
C GLY A 31 14.63 1.69 0.50
N LEU A 32 14.45 1.74 -0.81
CA LEU A 32 13.45 2.59 -1.45
C LEU A 32 12.01 2.24 -1.03
N GLY A 33 11.75 0.98 -0.72
CA GLY A 33 10.46 0.42 -0.36
C GLY A 33 9.84 1.17 0.81
N VAL A 34 10.57 1.38 1.90
CA VAL A 34 10.04 2.09 3.08
C VAL A 34 9.81 3.58 2.79
N LEU A 35 10.72 4.24 2.08
CA LEU A 35 10.54 5.65 1.68
C LEU A 35 9.28 5.83 0.84
N THR A 36 9.06 4.94 -0.13
CA THR A 36 7.92 5.03 -1.03
C THR A 36 6.62 4.48 -0.43
N HIS A 37 6.68 3.74 0.68
CA HIS A 37 5.50 3.35 1.46
C HIS A 37 4.81 4.59 1.99
N ARG A 38 5.56 5.50 2.63
CA ARG A 38 5.03 6.75 3.18
C ARG A 38 4.32 7.61 2.15
N ASN A 39 4.81 7.62 0.91
CA ASN A 39 4.19 8.39 -0.18
C ASN A 39 2.85 7.80 -0.67
N LYS A 40 2.51 6.57 -0.28
CA LYS A 40 1.33 5.83 -0.73
C LYS A 40 0.47 5.32 0.43
N ASP A 41 0.78 5.72 1.65
CA ASP A 41 -0.01 5.35 2.81
C ASP A 41 -1.46 5.85 2.67
N GLY A 42 -2.40 5.07 3.16
CA GLY A 42 -3.84 5.33 3.02
C GLY A 42 -4.42 5.17 1.61
N THR A 43 -3.62 4.90 0.58
CA THR A 43 -4.13 4.70 -0.80
C THR A 43 -4.56 3.26 -1.09
N GLY A 44 -4.36 2.33 -0.14
CA GLY A 44 -4.64 0.90 -0.32
C GLY A 44 -3.54 0.13 -1.03
N VAL A 45 -2.34 0.71 -1.20
CA VAL A 45 -1.18 0.06 -1.80
C VAL A 45 -0.31 -0.57 -0.72
N CYS A 46 -0.20 -1.89 -0.72
CA CYS A 46 0.74 -2.62 0.13
C CYS A 46 2.13 -2.69 -0.52
N LYS A 47 3.19 -2.42 0.22
CA LYS A 47 4.57 -2.62 -0.25
C LYS A 47 5.17 -3.87 0.33
N ILE A 48 5.85 -4.64 -0.51
CA ILE A 48 6.55 -5.87 -0.12
C ILE A 48 8.03 -5.70 -0.42
N ILE A 49 8.87 -5.83 0.61
CA ILE A 49 10.33 -5.82 0.48
C ILE A 49 10.79 -7.27 0.27
N THR A 50 11.44 -7.54 -0.86
CA THR A 50 11.81 -8.92 -1.23
C THR A 50 13.25 -9.29 -0.86
N ASP A 51 14.04 -8.32 -0.41
CA ASP A 51 15.46 -8.50 -0.10
C ASP A 51 15.69 -9.13 1.29
N THR A 52 14.71 -9.03 2.20
CA THR A 52 14.80 -9.57 3.57
C THR A 52 13.60 -10.44 3.94
N PHE A 53 13.88 -11.45 4.76
CA PHE A 53 12.87 -12.31 5.39
C PHE A 53 12.45 -11.79 6.78
N GLU A 54 13.24 -10.90 7.37
CA GLU A 54 13.04 -10.46 8.74
C GLU A 54 11.98 -9.35 8.81
N ARG A 55 10.92 -9.61 9.58
CA ARG A 55 9.82 -8.67 9.78
C ARG A 55 10.18 -7.70 10.91
N ILE A 56 10.63 -6.51 10.55
CA ILE A 56 11.05 -5.46 11.49
C ILE A 56 9.99 -4.35 11.62
N ASN A 57 9.23 -4.07 10.55
CA ASN A 57 8.14 -3.09 10.53
C ASN A 57 6.84 -3.76 10.05
N ASN A 58 5.76 -3.61 10.80
CA ASN A 58 4.46 -4.19 10.44
C ASN A 58 3.71 -3.44 9.33
N GLU A 59 4.15 -2.23 8.96
CA GLU A 59 3.55 -1.39 7.91
C GLU A 59 3.89 -1.87 6.49
N VAL A 60 4.92 -2.71 6.34
CA VAL A 60 5.32 -3.28 5.05
C VAL A 60 5.26 -4.80 5.09
N GLY A 61 4.98 -5.40 3.94
CA GLY A 61 5.09 -6.82 3.72
C GLY A 61 6.53 -7.25 3.43
N TYR A 62 6.79 -8.53 3.59
CA TYR A 62 8.11 -9.14 3.40
C TYR A 62 8.04 -10.33 2.46
N LYS A 63 9.21 -10.82 2.06
CA LYS A 63 9.36 -11.91 1.10
C LYS A 63 8.49 -13.15 1.40
N LEU A 64 8.28 -13.49 2.66
CA LEU A 64 7.45 -14.64 3.05
C LEU A 64 6.00 -14.52 2.57
N GLU A 65 5.44 -13.31 2.49
CA GLU A 65 4.06 -13.07 2.03
C GLU A 65 3.85 -13.38 0.55
N LEU A 66 4.92 -13.51 -0.23
CA LEU A 66 4.85 -13.92 -1.64
C LEU A 66 4.69 -15.44 -1.80
N PHE A 67 5.03 -16.20 -0.77
CA PHE A 67 5.07 -17.66 -0.81
C PHE A 67 4.10 -18.30 0.19
N ASP A 68 3.25 -17.50 0.84
CA ASP A 68 2.16 -18.00 1.66
C ASP A 68 1.18 -18.80 0.79
N ARG A 69 0.80 -19.98 1.26
CA ARG A 69 -0.05 -20.94 0.54
C ARG A 69 -1.45 -21.01 1.11
N ASP A 70 -1.72 -20.32 2.21
CA ASP A 70 -3.08 -20.17 2.73
C ASP A 70 -3.90 -19.35 1.72
N SER A 71 -4.87 -20.00 1.08
CA SER A 71 -5.71 -19.37 0.07
C SER A 71 -6.62 -18.29 0.64
N ASP A 72 -6.96 -18.38 1.93
CA ASP A 72 -7.97 -17.54 2.56
C ASP A 72 -7.31 -16.35 3.27
N HIS A 73 -6.07 -16.50 3.74
CA HIS A 73 -5.37 -15.48 4.54
C HIS A 73 -3.97 -15.09 4.04
N GLY A 74 -3.43 -15.76 3.01
CA GLY A 74 -2.07 -15.50 2.52
C GLY A 74 -1.91 -14.14 1.84
N VAL A 75 -3.01 -13.48 1.46
CA VAL A 75 -2.98 -12.15 0.84
C VAL A 75 -3.50 -11.08 1.80
N LYS A 76 -2.60 -10.19 2.22
CA LYS A 76 -2.93 -8.98 2.97
C LYS A 76 -3.05 -7.78 2.02
N TYR A 77 -4.01 -6.90 2.31
CA TYR A 77 -4.22 -5.64 1.60
C TYR A 77 -3.98 -4.47 2.55
N ALA A 78 -3.38 -3.39 2.02
CA ALA A 78 -3.32 -2.13 2.76
C ALA A 78 -4.70 -1.46 2.75
N VAL A 79 -5.00 -0.75 3.84
CA VAL A 79 -6.27 -0.03 3.98
C VAL A 79 -6.28 1.17 3.02
N ASN A 80 -7.37 1.32 2.28
CA ASN A 80 -7.65 2.56 1.55
C ASN A 80 -8.57 3.42 2.43
N TRP A 81 -8.04 4.50 3.00
CA TRP A 81 -8.78 5.32 3.97
C TRP A 81 -10.02 5.97 3.35
N LEU A 82 -10.00 6.30 2.06
CA LEU A 82 -11.17 6.84 1.38
C LEU A 82 -12.29 5.80 1.24
N LYS A 83 -11.95 4.53 1.02
CA LYS A 83 -12.95 3.46 0.96
C LYS A 83 -13.48 3.09 2.35
N GLU A 84 -12.58 3.04 3.33
CA GLU A 84 -12.89 2.57 4.68
C GLU A 84 -13.61 3.64 5.51
N HIS A 85 -13.11 4.87 5.48
CA HIS A 85 -13.57 6.00 6.31
C HIS A 85 -14.17 7.13 5.45
N GLY A 86 -14.50 6.84 4.19
CA GLY A 86 -15.19 7.79 3.33
C GLY A 86 -16.65 7.96 3.77
N PRO A 87 -17.15 9.20 3.87
CA PRO A 87 -18.51 9.45 4.31
C PRO A 87 -19.53 8.85 3.33
N LYS A 88 -20.59 8.28 3.87
CA LYS A 88 -21.70 7.66 3.11
C LYS A 88 -23.01 8.29 3.52
N LEU A 89 -24.02 8.13 2.67
CA LEU A 89 -25.39 8.51 2.99
C LEU A 89 -26.19 7.24 3.28
N VAL A 90 -26.91 7.25 4.39
CA VAL A 90 -27.81 6.16 4.80
C VAL A 90 -29.20 6.71 5.07
N TRP A 91 -30.21 5.89 4.82
CA TRP A 91 -31.61 6.29 4.97
C TRP A 91 -32.28 5.43 6.04
N THR A 92 -33.11 6.04 6.87
CA THR A 92 -33.96 5.29 7.82
C THR A 92 -35.21 4.78 7.13
N GLU A 93 -35.89 3.81 7.74
CA GLU A 93 -37.20 3.35 7.26
C GLU A 93 -38.24 4.48 7.22
N GLN A 94 -38.05 5.55 8.03
CA GLN A 94 -38.89 6.75 8.02
C GLN A 94 -38.53 7.75 6.90
N GLY A 95 -37.51 7.47 6.09
CA GLY A 95 -37.09 8.30 4.96
C GLY A 95 -36.16 9.46 5.31
N GLU A 96 -35.62 9.49 6.53
CA GLU A 96 -34.63 10.50 6.93
C GLU A 96 -33.24 10.11 6.41
N THR A 97 -32.49 11.08 5.89
CA THR A 97 -31.13 10.86 5.38
C THR A 97 -30.10 11.34 6.40
N PHE A 98 -29.14 10.46 6.72
CA PHE A 98 -28.03 10.75 7.62
C PHE A 98 -26.69 10.57 6.91
N VAL A 99 -25.67 11.29 7.39
CA VAL A 99 -24.28 11.07 7.00
C VAL A 99 -23.70 10.01 7.95
N GLU A 100 -23.31 8.88 7.38
CA GLU A 100 -22.53 7.84 8.06
C GLU A 100 -21.05 8.18 7.90
N THR A 101 -20.39 8.49 9.02
CA THR A 101 -18.96 8.87 9.10
C THR A 101 -18.15 7.81 9.81
#